data_AF-A0A6S6RZB7-F1
#
_entry.id   AF-A0A6S6RZB7-F1
#
_cell.length_a   1.000
_cell.length_b   1.000
_cell.length_c   1.000
_cell.angle_alpha   90.00
_cell.angle_beta   90.00
_cell.angle_gamma   90.00
#
_symmetry.space_group_name_H-M   'P 1'
#
loop_
_entity.id
_entity.type
_entity.pdbx_description
1 polymer ?
#
loop_
_entity_poly.entity_id
_entity_poly.type
_entity_poly.pdbx_seq_one_letter_code
_entity_poly.pdbx_strand_id
1 'polypeptide(L)'
;MHETISQLIFLRNRLKTDYHNKAFDIPYPTMNFGHIHGGDAVNRISGCCELHIDIRPLPGLSLKNLDELLHAAFKPIKHRWPDRLIIEELHPHIPGLECQIIITC
;
A
#
# COMPACT_ATOMS: atom_id res chain seq x y z
N MET A 1 -0.33 1.02 15.58
CA MET A 1 0.66 0.54 14.59
C MET A 1 0.44 -0.91 14.18
N HIS A 2 0.52 -1.89 15.10
CA HIS A 2 0.37 -3.32 14.77
C HIS A 2 -0.89 -3.63 13.94
N GLU A 3 -2.06 -3.16 14.38
CA GLU A 3 -3.33 -3.41 13.66
C GLU A 3 -3.33 -2.83 12.25
N THR A 4 -2.75 -1.65 12.06
CA THR A 4 -2.57 -1.00 10.75
C THR A 4 -1.73 -1.87 9.80
N ILE A 5 -0.59 -2.38 10.29
CA ILE A 5 0.29 -3.27 9.51
C ILE A 5 -0.43 -4.57 9.17
N SER A 6 -1.17 -5.15 10.12
CA SER A 6 -1.92 -6.39 9.88
C SER A 6 -2.99 -6.22 8.78
N GLN A 7 -3.71 -5.10 8.75
CA GLN A 7 -4.66 -4.80 7.66
C GLN A 7 -3.96 -4.61 6.32
N LEU A 8 -2.80 -3.94 6.29
CA LEU A 8 -2.02 -3.78 5.06
C LEU A 8 -1.44 -5.11 4.56
N ILE A 9 -1.00 -6.00 5.45
CA ILE A 9 -0.56 -7.35 5.08
C ILE A 9 -1.71 -8.14 4.45
N PHE A 10 -2.92 -8.06 5.03
CA PHE A 10 -4.10 -8.68 4.46
C PHE A 10 -4.40 -8.13 3.05
N LEU A 11 -4.38 -6.81 2.89
CA LEU A 11 -4.55 -6.16 1.59
C LEU A 11 -3.49 -6.61 0.58
N ARG A 12 -2.21 -6.64 0.96
CA ARG A 12 -1.11 -7.12 0.11
C ARG A 12 -1.34 -8.54 -0.39
N ASN A 13 -1.77 -9.44 0.50
CA ASN A 13 -2.02 -10.83 0.14
C ASN A 13 -3.22 -10.96 -0.82
N ARG A 14 -4.26 -10.15 -0.61
CA ARG A 14 -5.41 -10.05 -1.52
C ARG A 14 -4.99 -9.53 -2.89
N LEU A 15 -4.24 -8.42 -2.96
CA LEU A 15 -3.73 -7.88 -4.22
C LEU A 15 -2.88 -8.90 -5.00
N LYS A 16 -2.05 -9.67 -4.29
CA LYS A 16 -1.25 -10.74 -4.89
C LYS A 16 -2.08 -11.88 -5.48
N THR A 17 -3.27 -12.11 -4.93
CA THR A 17 -4.18 -13.17 -5.37
C THR A 17 -5.08 -12.71 -6.52
N ASP A 18 -5.60 -11.49 -6.42
CA ASP A 18 -6.61 -10.95 -7.33
C ASP A 18 -6.01 -10.41 -8.63
N TYR A 19 -4.74 -9.98 -8.60
CA TYR A 19 -4.05 -9.40 -9.75
C TYR A 19 -2.83 -10.24 -10.10
N HIS A 20 -2.84 -10.78 -11.32
CA HIS A 20 -1.72 -11.53 -11.84
C HIS A 20 -1.45 -11.22 -13.31
N ASN A 21 -0.20 -10.91 -13.65
CA ASN A 21 0.22 -10.76 -15.05
C ASN A 21 1.55 -11.48 -15.32
N LYS A 22 1.48 -12.53 -16.16
CA LYS A 22 2.64 -13.35 -16.55
C LYS A 22 3.65 -12.62 -17.44
N ALA A 23 3.32 -11.43 -17.93
CA ALA A 23 4.24 -10.58 -18.70
C ALA A 23 5.35 -9.95 -17.84
N PHE A 24 5.27 -10.07 -16.50
CA PHE A 24 6.25 -9.52 -15.56
C PHE A 24 6.92 -10.65 -14.76
N ASP A 25 8.22 -10.49 -14.48
CA ASP A 25 8.99 -11.41 -13.61
C ASP A 25 8.43 -11.48 -12.17
N ILE A 26 7.88 -10.37 -11.70
CA ILE A 26 7.08 -10.29 -10.48
C ILE A 26 5.63 -10.13 -10.93
N PRO A 27 4.88 -11.25 -11.11
CA PRO A 27 3.62 -11.23 -11.83
C PRO A 27 2.45 -10.77 -10.96
N TYR A 28 2.65 -9.94 -9.94
CA TYR A 28 1.61 -9.43 -9.05
C TYR A 28 1.98 -8.05 -8.48
N PRO A 29 0.99 -7.24 -8.04
CA PRO A 29 1.26 -5.97 -7.37
C PRO A 29 2.07 -6.20 -6.09
N THR A 30 3.06 -5.33 -5.85
CA THR A 30 3.91 -5.43 -4.66
C THR A 30 3.58 -4.31 -3.68
N MET A 31 3.75 -4.59 -2.39
CA MET A 31 3.65 -3.61 -1.31
C MET A 31 4.84 -3.76 -0.38
N ASN A 32 5.64 -2.70 -0.29
CA ASN A 32 6.81 -2.61 0.56
C ASN A 32 6.52 -1.75 1.79
N PHE A 33 6.98 -2.19 2.95
CA PHE A 33 6.93 -1.43 4.21
C PHE A 33 8.32 -0.83 4.45
N GLY A 34 8.60 0.29 3.79
CA GLY A 34 9.96 0.81 3.62
C GLY A 34 10.54 1.49 4.85
N HIS A 35 9.70 2.06 5.71
CA HIS A 35 10.14 2.80 6.89
C HIS A 35 9.08 2.70 7.99
N ILE A 36 9.50 2.36 9.21
CA ILE A 36 8.65 2.37 10.39
C ILE A 36 9.38 3.14 11.47
N HIS A 37 8.77 4.21 11.95
CA HIS A 37 9.32 5.04 13.01
C HIS A 37 8.28 5.27 14.10
N GLY A 38 8.69 5.23 15.36
CA GLY A 38 7.80 5.45 16.49
C GLY A 38 8.56 5.41 17.80
N GLY A 39 8.26 6.38 18.67
CA GLY A 39 8.96 6.58 19.92
C GLY A 39 10.25 7.37 19.73
N ASP A 40 10.66 8.01 20.80
CA ASP A 40 11.74 9.00 20.82
C ASP A 40 12.59 8.92 22.09
N ALA A 41 12.18 8.13 23.10
CA ALA A 41 12.97 7.86 24.29
C ALA A 41 12.71 6.47 24.87
N VAL A 42 13.76 5.86 25.43
CA VAL A 42 13.65 4.64 26.24
C VAL A 42 12.82 4.96 27.47
N ASN A 43 11.78 4.16 27.72
CA ASN A 43 10.78 4.34 28.79
C ASN A 43 9.75 5.47 28.59
N ARG A 44 9.50 5.91 27.35
CA ARG A 44 8.34 6.74 26.99
C ARG A 44 7.42 5.98 26.03
N ILE A 45 6.12 5.93 26.35
CA ILE A 45 5.10 5.40 25.43
C ILE A 45 5.03 6.36 24.22
N SER A 46 5.16 5.82 23.01
CA SER A 46 5.09 6.65 21.81
C SER A 46 3.70 7.25 21.60
N GLY A 47 3.63 8.56 21.40
CA GLY A 47 2.39 9.26 21.05
C GLY A 47 1.99 9.11 19.57
N CYS A 48 2.96 8.86 18.69
CA CYS A 48 2.74 8.71 17.25
C CYS A 48 3.67 7.64 16.64
N CYS A 49 3.23 7.07 15.52
CA CYS A 49 4.06 6.21 14.69
C CYS A 49 3.86 6.64 13.24
N GLU A 50 4.93 6.55 12.47
CA GLU A 50 4.96 6.81 11.04
C GLU A 50 5.29 5.51 10.30
N LEU A 51 4.59 5.24 9.21
CA LEU A 51 4.81 4.10 8.34
C LEU A 51 4.83 4.58 6.90
N HIS A 52 5.94 4.39 6.20
CA HIS A 52 6.00 4.61 4.76
C HIS A 52 5.75 3.29 4.04
N ILE A 53 4.85 3.34 3.07
CA ILE A 53 4.55 2.22 2.18
C ILE A 53 4.77 2.62 0.73
N ASP A 54 5.29 1.68 -0.05
CA ASP A 54 5.36 1.78 -1.52
C ASP A 54 4.51 0.67 -2.11
N ILE A 55 3.61 1.00 -3.04
CA ILE A 55 2.78 0.02 -3.74
C ILE A 55 3.04 0.17 -5.22
N ARG A 56 3.44 -0.93 -5.85
CA ARG A 56 3.68 -0.98 -7.30
C ARG A 56 2.52 -1.72 -7.96
N PRO A 57 1.56 -1.01 -8.57
CA PRO A 57 0.44 -1.64 -9.25
C PRO A 57 0.89 -2.29 -10.55
N LEU A 58 0.16 -3.32 -10.97
CA LEU A 58 0.23 -3.84 -12.33
C LEU A 58 -0.86 -3.18 -13.20
N PRO A 59 -0.73 -3.22 -14.53
CA PRO A 59 -1.81 -2.79 -15.41
C PRO A 59 -3.09 -3.58 -15.12
N GLY A 60 -4.23 -2.90 -15.20
CA GLY A 60 -5.53 -3.39 -14.73
C GLY A 60 -5.88 -3.01 -13.29
N LEU A 61 -4.90 -2.59 -12.47
CA LEU A 61 -5.15 -1.94 -11.18
C LEU A 61 -4.98 -0.43 -11.33
N SER A 62 -6.10 0.30 -11.44
CA SER A 62 -6.08 1.76 -11.50
C SER A 62 -5.68 2.36 -10.15
N LEU A 63 -5.07 3.55 -10.18
CA LEU A 63 -4.68 4.28 -8.96
C LEU A 63 -5.91 4.61 -8.08
N LYS A 64 -7.03 4.96 -8.71
CA LYS A 64 -8.30 5.20 -8.01
C LYS A 64 -8.78 3.94 -7.28
N ASN A 65 -8.77 2.79 -7.95
CA ASN A 65 -9.19 1.54 -7.33
C ASN A 65 -8.24 1.17 -6.18
N LEU A 66 -6.93 1.39 -6.34
CA LEU A 66 -5.95 1.15 -5.28
C LEU A 66 -6.22 2.03 -4.04
N ASP A 67 -6.50 3.30 -4.24
CA ASP A 67 -6.85 4.25 -3.18
C ASP A 67 -8.13 3.81 -2.43
N GLU A 68 -9.18 3.43 -3.16
CA GLU A 68 -10.41 2.89 -2.58
C GLU A 68 -10.16 1.62 -1.76
N LEU A 69 -9.30 0.72 -2.25
CA LEU A 69 -8.93 -0.52 -1.55
C LEU A 69 -8.13 -0.23 -0.26
N LEU A 70 -7.23 0.77 -0.28
CA LEU A 70 -6.50 1.22 0.91
C LEU A 70 -7.45 1.81 1.95
N HIS A 71 -8.31 2.73 1.54
CA HIS A 71 -9.30 3.34 2.44
C HIS A 71 -10.24 2.29 3.03
N ALA A 72 -10.66 1.29 2.25
CA ALA A 72 -11.45 0.17 2.74
C ALA A 72 -10.69 -0.67 3.78
N ALA A 73 -9.41 -0.98 3.54
CA ALA A 73 -8.57 -1.73 4.48
C ALA A 73 -8.41 -1.00 5.82
N PHE A 74 -8.42 0.33 5.81
CA PHE A 74 -8.31 1.14 7.03
C PHE A 74 -9.63 1.43 7.73
N LYS A 75 -10.78 1.15 7.11
CA LYS A 75 -12.10 1.39 7.72
C LYS A 75 -12.26 0.75 9.11
N PRO A 76 -11.85 -0.51 9.36
CA PRO A 76 -11.93 -1.11 10.70
C PRO A 76 -11.05 -0.38 11.73
N ILE A 77 -9.88 0.11 11.30
CA ILE A 77 -8.94 0.84 12.15
C ILE A 77 -9.52 2.20 12.53
N LYS A 78 -10.04 2.95 11.54
CA LYS A 78 -10.68 4.25 11.78
C LYS A 78 -11.93 4.13 12.66
N HIS A 79 -12.68 3.03 12.54
CA HIS A 79 -13.84 2.77 13.40
C HIS A 79 -13.43 2.53 14.86
N ARG A 80 -12.38 1.72 15.08
CA ARG A 80 -11.89 1.41 16.43
C ARG A 80 -11.12 2.58 17.07
N TRP A 81 -10.37 3.33 16.27
CA TRP A 81 -9.50 4.42 16.69
C TRP A 81 -9.80 5.68 15.86
N PRO A 82 -10.91 6.38 16.13
CA PRO A 82 -11.29 7.58 15.41
C PRO A 82 -10.21 8.66 15.55
N ASP A 83 -9.92 9.36 14.46
CA ASP A 83 -8.95 10.46 14.38
C ASP A 83 -7.50 10.11 14.77
N ARG A 84 -7.15 8.81 14.79
CA ARG A 84 -5.78 8.33 15.11
C ARG A 84 -4.99 7.82 13.91
N LEU A 85 -5.58 7.82 12.72
CA LEU A 85 -4.93 7.36 11.49
C LEU A 85 -5.05 8.43 10.41
N ILE A 86 -3.90 8.97 10.02
CA ILE A 86 -3.74 9.92 8.92
C ILE A 86 -3.04 9.18 7.78
N ILE A 87 -3.50 9.42 6.56
CA ILE A 87 -2.93 8.86 5.33
C ILE A 87 -2.56 10.05 4.46
N GLU A 88 -1.29 10.14 4.10
CA GLU A 88 -0.75 11.24 3.31
C GLU A 88 0.05 10.66 2.14
N GLU A 89 -0.01 11.34 0.99
CA GLU A 89 0.78 10.98 -0.18
C GLU A 89 2.19 11.56 -0.02
N LEU A 90 3.20 10.68 0.07
CA LEU A 90 4.59 11.11 0.19
C LEU A 90 5.16 11.60 -1.15
N HIS A 91 4.74 10.97 -2.25
CA HIS A 91 5.18 11.25 -3.62
C HIS A 91 4.05 11.02 -4.61
N PRO A 92 4.00 11.77 -5.73
CA PRO A 92 2.98 11.60 -6.76
C PRO A 92 2.95 10.17 -7.30
N HIS A 93 1.76 9.60 -7.40
CA HIS A 93 1.56 8.25 -7.95
C HIS A 93 2.01 8.11 -9.41
N ILE A 94 2.60 6.94 -9.73
CA ILE A 94 2.95 6.53 -11.09
C ILE A 94 2.09 5.30 -11.47
N PRO A 95 1.34 5.32 -12.58
CA PRO A 95 0.51 4.20 -12.98
C PRO A 95 1.35 2.98 -13.39
N GLY A 96 0.77 1.78 -13.26
CA GLY A 96 1.37 0.57 -13.80
C GLY A 96 1.41 0.64 -15.33
N LEU A 97 2.60 0.56 -15.91
CA LEU A 97 2.81 0.65 -17.36
C LEU A 97 3.22 -0.71 -17.92
N GLU A 98 2.60 -1.08 -19.03
CA GLU A 98 3.03 -2.19 -19.90
C GLU A 98 3.62 -1.59 -21.17
N CYS A 99 4.85 -1.98 -21.52
CA CYS A 99 5.42 -1.59 -22.80
C CYS A 99 4.72 -2.35 -23.94
N GLN A 100 3.80 -1.68 -24.64
CA GLN A 100 3.35 -2.12 -25.96
C GLN A 100 4.32 -1.59 -27.02
N ILE A 101 5.51 -2.17 -27.13
CA ILE A 101 6.39 -1.91 -28.27
C ILE A 101 5.83 -2.71 -29.45
N ILE A 102 5.00 -2.09 -30.27
CA ILE A 102 4.64 -2.59 -31.59
C ILE A 102 5.60 -1.95 -32.59
N ILE A 103 6.70 -2.62 -32.92
CA ILE A 103 7.42 -2.36 -34.18
C ILE A 103 6.72 -3.21 -35.24
N THR A 104 5.62 -2.68 -35.80
CA THR A 104 5.05 -3.24 -37.03
C THR A 104 5.86 -2.74 -38.21
N CYS A 105 6.42 -3.68 -38.97
CA CYS A 105 6.99 -3.43 -40.29
C CYS A 105 5.89 -3.31 -41.35
#